data_AF-A0A2D6BPG9-F1
#
_entry.id   AF-A0A2D6BPG9-F1
#
_cell.length_a   1.000
_cell.length_b   1.000
_cell.length_c   1.000
_cell.angle_alpha   90.00
_cell.angle_beta   90.00
_cell.angle_gamma   90.00
#
_symmetry.space_group_name_H-M   'P 1'
#
loop_
_entity.id
_entity.type
_entity.pdbx_description
1 polymer ?
#
loop_
_entity_poly.entity_id
_entity_poly.type
_entity_poly.pdbx_seq_one_letter_code
_entity_poly.pdbx_strand_id
1 'polypeptide(L)'
;MSESDEEVQAELERLRAENEKLKAEKQKAIRLQVSQKGGVSLYGIRRFPITFYADEWDRILGMADDVRAFIAEHEGELKTR
;
A
#
# COMPACT_ATOMS: atom_id res chain seq x y z
N MET A 1 -32.72 -21.52 14.64
CA MET A 1 -31.25 -21.37 14.51
C MET A 1 -30.70 -21.70 15.87
N SER A 2 -29.66 -22.52 15.95
CA SER A 2 -29.15 -23.02 17.23
C SER A 2 -28.25 -21.97 17.89
N GLU A 3 -28.10 -21.99 19.23
CA GLU A 3 -27.12 -21.14 19.95
C GLU A 3 -25.71 -21.24 19.33
N SER A 4 -25.35 -22.40 18.80
CA SER A 4 -24.09 -22.60 18.06
C SER A 4 -23.99 -21.80 16.75
N ASP A 5 -25.09 -21.56 16.04
CA ASP A 5 -25.07 -20.73 14.82
C ASP A 5 -24.88 -19.25 15.17
N GLU A 6 -25.46 -18.81 16.29
CA GLU A 6 -25.35 -17.43 16.78
C GLU A 6 -23.94 -17.14 17.30
N GLU A 7 -23.31 -18.09 18.00
CA GLU A 7 -21.91 -17.98 18.47
C GLU A 7 -20.92 -17.92 17.30
N VAL A 8 -21.13 -18.74 16.28
CA VAL A 8 -20.30 -18.75 15.05
C VAL A 8 -20.45 -17.43 14.29
N GLN A 9 -21.67 -16.89 14.22
CA GLN A 9 -21.92 -15.65 13.51
C GLN A 9 -21.32 -14.43 14.24
N ALA A 10 -21.39 -14.42 15.57
CA ALA A 10 -20.75 -13.41 16.40
C ALA A 10 -19.21 -13.42 16.26
N GLU A 11 -18.59 -14.60 16.27
CA GLU A 11 -17.14 -14.71 16.07
C GLU A 11 -16.73 -14.34 14.64
N LEU A 12 -17.56 -14.64 13.63
CA LEU A 12 -17.31 -14.23 12.25
C LEU A 12 -17.35 -12.69 12.10
N GLU A 13 -18.32 -12.03 12.73
CA GLU A 13 -18.42 -10.56 12.72
C GLU A 13 -17.24 -9.92 13.46
N ARG A 14 -16.85 -10.45 14.61
CA ARG A 14 -15.67 -10.00 15.36
C ARG A 14 -14.39 -10.15 14.53
N LEU A 15 -14.17 -11.33 13.93
CA LEU A 15 -13.00 -11.58 13.09
C LEU A 15 -12.97 -10.66 11.87
N ARG A 16 -14.13 -10.36 11.26
CA ARG A 16 -14.22 -9.39 10.16
C ARG A 16 -13.84 -7.98 10.61
N ALA A 17 -14.36 -7.51 11.74
CA ALA A 17 -14.05 -6.20 12.29
C ALA A 17 -12.55 -6.06 12.64
N GLU A 18 -11.96 -7.11 13.23
CA GLU A 18 -10.53 -7.14 13.52
C GLU A 18 -9.68 -7.18 12.24
N ASN A 19 -10.12 -7.92 11.21
CA ASN A 19 -9.45 -7.94 9.91
C ASN A 19 -9.50 -6.57 9.21
N GLU A 20 -10.63 -5.88 9.29
CA GLU A 20 -10.78 -4.52 8.76
C GLU A 20 -9.89 -3.53 9.50
N LYS A 21 -9.82 -3.60 10.83
CA LYS A 21 -8.91 -2.77 11.64
C LYS A 21 -7.45 -3.02 11.27
N LEU A 22 -7.03 -4.30 11.19
CA LEU A 22 -5.68 -4.68 10.80
C LEU A 22 -5.34 -4.27 9.36
N LYS A 23 -6.30 -4.35 8.43
CA LYS A 23 -6.14 -3.86 7.06
C LYS A 23 -5.98 -2.34 7.03
N ALA A 24 -6.74 -1.59 7.84
CA ALA A 24 -6.63 -0.14 7.94
C ALA A 24 -5.30 0.31 8.56
N GLU A 25 -4.79 -0.42 9.56
CA GLU A 25 -3.46 -0.18 10.14
C GLU A 25 -2.35 -0.49 9.13
N LYS A 26 -2.45 -1.61 8.40
CA LYS A 26 -1.50 -1.97 7.33
C LYS A 26 -1.56 -1.03 6.12
N GLN A 27 -2.65 -0.31 5.90
CA GLN A 27 -2.73 0.71 4.84
C GLN A 27 -1.80 1.91 5.10
N LYS A 28 -1.40 2.14 6.35
CA LYS A 28 -0.49 3.24 6.70
C LYS A 28 1.00 2.89 6.53
N ALA A 29 1.34 1.60 6.54
CA ALA A 29 2.72 1.16 6.37
C ALA A 29 3.07 1.07 4.87
N ILE A 30 4.23 1.63 4.50
CA ILE A 30 4.81 1.43 3.17
C ILE A 30 5.16 -0.06 3.03
N ARG A 31 4.64 -0.73 2.00
CA ARG A 31 4.88 -2.16 1.76
C ARG A 31 4.98 -2.48 0.27
N LEU A 32 5.74 -3.52 -0.05
CA LEU A 32 5.91 -4.04 -1.41
C LEU A 32 5.19 -5.38 -1.55
N GLN A 33 4.63 -5.65 -2.73
CA GLN A 33 4.05 -6.94 -3.07
C GLN A 33 4.23 -7.23 -4.56
N VAL A 34 4.53 -8.49 -4.90
CA VAL A 34 4.49 -8.95 -6.30
C VAL A 34 3.05 -9.28 -6.68
N SER A 35 2.57 -8.71 -7.76
CA SER A 35 1.24 -8.96 -8.32
C SER A 35 1.19 -10.31 -9.05
N GLN A 36 -0.01 -10.84 -9.27
CA GLN A 36 -0.20 -12.07 -10.06
C GLN A 36 0.31 -11.96 -11.50
N LYS A 37 0.43 -10.73 -12.02
CA LYS A 37 0.95 -10.44 -13.36
C LYS A 37 2.46 -10.22 -13.39
N GLY A 38 3.16 -10.37 -12.27
CA GLY A 38 4.62 -10.24 -12.17
C GLY A 38 5.15 -8.82 -11.91
N GLY A 39 4.29 -7.80 -11.84
CA GLY A 39 4.70 -6.45 -11.45
C GLY A 39 4.90 -6.29 -9.94
N VAL A 40 5.80 -5.40 -9.52
CA VAL A 40 6.06 -5.03 -8.12
C VAL A 40 5.26 -3.78 -7.76
N SER A 41 4.39 -3.92 -6.77
CA SER A 41 3.47 -2.89 -6.30
C SER A 41 3.92 -2.28 -4.98
N LEU A 42 3.99 -0.94 -4.91
CA LEU A 42 4.26 -0.14 -3.72
C LEU A 42 2.94 0.43 -3.15
N TYR A 43 2.59 -0.02 -1.95
CA TYR A 43 1.42 0.43 -1.20
C TYR A 43 1.81 1.42 -0.09
N GLY A 44 0.84 2.14 0.44
CA GLY A 44 1.00 3.00 1.63
C GLY A 44 1.34 4.46 1.34
N ILE A 45 1.59 4.82 0.07
CA ILE A 45 1.87 6.21 -0.33
C ILE A 45 0.62 6.93 -0.86
N ARG A 46 -0.20 6.25 -1.67
CA ARG A 46 -1.45 6.78 -2.22
C ARG A 46 -2.59 5.77 -2.07
N ARG A 47 -3.81 6.21 -2.40
CA ARG A 47 -5.04 5.36 -2.34
C ARG A 47 -4.88 4.08 -3.15
N PHE A 48 -4.21 4.15 -4.29
CA PHE A 48 -3.92 3.01 -5.14
C PHE A 48 -2.42 2.72 -5.14
N PRO A 49 -2.03 1.43 -5.16
CA PRO A 49 -0.63 1.07 -5.28
C PRO A 49 -0.06 1.52 -6.62
N ILE A 50 1.20 1.91 -6.61
CA ILE A 50 1.97 2.16 -7.83
C ILE A 50 2.65 0.84 -8.19
N THR A 51 2.43 0.35 -9.42
CA THR A 51 2.97 -0.94 -9.87
C THR A 51 3.81 -0.74 -11.11
N PHE A 52 5.04 -1.27 -11.07
CA PHE A 52 5.97 -1.31 -12.20
C PHE A 52 6.62 -2.70 -12.27
N TYR A 53 7.14 -3.08 -13.44
CA TYR A 53 7.98 -4.27 -13.57
C TYR A 53 9.39 -4.01 -13.03
N ALA A 54 10.18 -5.07 -12.86
CA ALA A 54 11.48 -5.00 -12.19
C ALA A 54 12.47 -4.06 -12.91
N ASP A 55 12.54 -4.13 -14.24
CA ASP A 55 13.39 -3.28 -15.08
C ASP A 55 12.99 -1.80 -15.04
N GLU A 56 11.68 -1.53 -14.99
CA GLU A 56 11.16 -0.18 -14.78
C GLU A 56 11.54 0.35 -13.39
N TRP A 57 11.45 -0.47 -12.35
CA TRP A 57 11.92 -0.10 -11.01
C TRP A 57 13.41 0.19 -10.98
N ASP A 58 14.24 -0.66 -11.59
CA ASP A 58 15.69 -0.45 -11.66
C ASP A 58 16.02 0.89 -12.34
N ARG A 59 15.31 1.23 -13.42
CA ARG A 59 15.46 2.53 -14.08
C ARG A 59 15.04 3.70 -13.18
N ILE A 60 13.89 3.60 -12.50
CA ILE A 60 13.38 4.64 -11.59
C ILE A 60 14.36 4.84 -10.42
N LEU A 61 14.83 3.75 -9.83
CA LEU A 61 15.77 3.78 -8.71
C LEU A 61 17.12 4.35 -9.14
N GLY A 62 17.56 4.07 -10.38
CA GLY A 62 18.74 4.70 -10.97
C GLY A 62 18.64 6.22 -11.13
N MET A 63 17.43 6.79 -11.15
CA MET A 63 17.19 8.24 -11.23
C MET A 63 16.96 8.89 -9.86
N ALA A 64 17.22 8.18 -8.75
CA ALA A 64 16.88 8.66 -7.41
C ALA A 64 17.56 10.00 -7.07
N ASP A 65 18.83 10.19 -7.44
CA ASP A 65 19.57 11.42 -7.16
C ASP A 65 19.09 12.57 -8.05
N ASP A 66 18.83 12.31 -9.34
CA ASP A 66 18.28 13.30 -10.27
C ASP A 66 16.91 13.81 -9.80
N VAL A 67 16.04 12.91 -9.34
CA VAL A 67 14.72 13.27 -8.80
C VAL A 67 14.87 14.14 -7.55
N ARG A 68 15.82 13.82 -6.66
CA ARG A 68 16.07 14.65 -5.46
C ARG A 68 16.59 16.03 -5.82
N ALA A 69 17.53 16.12 -6.76
CA ALA A 69 18.06 17.39 -7.25
C ALA A 69 16.96 18.25 -7.89
N PHE A 70 16.13 17.64 -8.73
CA PHE A 70 15.01 18.32 -9.39
C PHE A 70 13.97 18.84 -8.37
N ILE A 71 13.65 18.05 -7.34
CA ILE A 71 12.76 18.51 -6.26
C ILE A 71 13.37 19.71 -5.53
N ALA A 72 14.67 19.66 -5.20
CA ALA A 72 15.36 20.74 -4.51
C ALA A 72 15.38 22.05 -5.33
N GLU A 73 15.60 21.95 -6.64
CA GLU A 73 15.58 23.09 -7.55
C GLU A 73 14.19 23.76 -7.63
N HIS A 74 13.12 22.96 -7.53
CA HIS A 74 11.74 23.41 -7.71
C HIS A 74 10.92 23.47 -6.41
N GLU A 75 11.54 23.51 -5.22
CA GLU A 75 10.81 23.47 -3.93
C GLU A 75 9.72 24.53 -3.82
N GLY A 76 9.94 25.73 -4.38
CA GLY A 76 8.97 26.82 -4.36
C GLY A 76 7.69 26.58 -5.18
N GLU A 77 7.71 25.62 -6.11
CA GLU A 77 6.57 25.25 -6.96
C GLU A 77 5.81 24.04 -6.41
N LEU A 78 6.45 23.24 -5.56
CA LEU A 78 5.94 21.96 -5.11
C LEU A 78 5.08 22.11 -3.85
N LYS A 79 3.97 21.35 -3.82
CA LYS A 79 3.12 21.23 -2.62
C LYS A 79 3.54 20.01 -1.82
N THR A 80 3.88 20.22 -0.55
CA THR A 80 4.04 19.13 0.42
C THR A 80 2.66 18.68 0.92
N ARG A 81 2.53 17.39 1.19
CA ARG A 81 1.26 16.74 1.56
C ARG A 81 1.23 16.38 3.04
#